data_AF-A0A1N7PL69-F1
#
_entry.id   AF-A0A1N7PL69-F1
#
_cell.length_a   1.000
_cell.length_b   1.000
_cell.length_c   1.000
_cell.angle_alpha   90.00
_cell.angle_beta   90.00
_cell.angle_gamma   90.00
#
_symmetry.space_group_name_H-M   'P 1'
#
loop_
_entity.id
_entity.type
_entity.pdbx_description
1 polymer ?
#
loop_
_entity_poly.entity_id
_entity_poly.type
_entity_poly.pdbx_seq_one_letter_code
_entity_poly.pdbx_strand_id
1 'polypeptide(L)'
;MDWLRRIRNFHRLTQREVAERVGISTASYSSIERGRIPSVPVAKAIAEELGFDWMKFYDGIEERIVDDLYIPPKRQYQKEAPRQEDSDWWLIQMEEDIIASRRLGHRKRK
;
A
#
# COMPACT_ATOMS: atom_id res chain seq x y z
N MET A 1 -16.85 -1.33 -13.05
CA MET A 1 -16.04 -0.10 -13.06
C MET A 1 -16.54 0.85 -14.14
N ASP A 2 -17.59 1.63 -13.83
CA ASP A 2 -18.24 2.45 -14.86
C ASP A 2 -17.39 3.62 -15.35
N TRP A 3 -16.49 4.12 -14.50
CA TRP A 3 -15.58 5.22 -14.84
C TRP A 3 -14.65 4.85 -16.00
N LEU A 4 -14.09 3.63 -16.01
CA LEU A 4 -13.16 3.18 -17.06
C LEU A 4 -13.87 3.09 -18.42
N ARG A 5 -15.11 2.55 -18.42
CA ARG A 5 -15.95 2.49 -19.62
C ARG A 5 -16.26 3.88 -20.17
N ARG A 6 -16.54 4.85 -19.29
CA ARG A 6 -16.82 6.24 -19.68
C ARG A 6 -15.60 6.88 -20.34
N ILE A 7 -14.40 6.72 -19.76
CA ILE A 7 -13.15 7.23 -20.36
C ILE A 7 -12.92 6.57 -21.73
N ARG A 8 -12.99 5.24 -21.82
CA ARG A 8 -12.83 4.54 -23.11
C ARG A 8 -13.81 5.04 -24.17
N ASN A 9 -15.08 5.22 -23.81
CA ASN A 9 -16.11 5.72 -24.73
C ASN A 9 -15.87 7.19 -25.12
N PHE A 10 -15.31 8.02 -24.24
CA PHE A 10 -14.88 9.38 -24.57
C PHE A 10 -13.81 9.38 -25.65
N HIS A 11 -12.85 8.43 -25.59
CA HIS A 11 -11.87 8.20 -26.65
C HIS A 11 -12.44 7.48 -27.89
N ARG A 12 -13.72 7.11 -27.89
CA ARG A 12 -14.40 6.35 -28.97
C ARG A 12 -13.74 5.02 -29.32
N LEU A 13 -13.08 4.39 -28.35
CA LEU A 13 -12.41 3.11 -28.54
C LEU A 13 -13.31 1.95 -28.13
N THR A 14 -13.22 0.83 -28.82
CA THR A 14 -13.80 -0.46 -28.42
C THR A 14 -12.91 -1.14 -27.38
N GLN A 15 -13.46 -2.12 -26.65
CA GLN A 15 -12.67 -2.94 -25.72
C GLN A 15 -11.50 -3.65 -26.42
N ARG A 16 -11.71 -4.10 -27.67
CA ARG A 16 -10.70 -4.78 -28.48
C ARG A 16 -9.55 -3.84 -28.84
N GLU A 17 -9.85 -2.61 -29.27
CA GLU A 17 -8.81 -1.64 -29.64
C GLU A 17 -7.91 -1.26 -28.45
N VAL A 18 -8.50 -1.03 -27.25
CA VAL A 18 -7.67 -0.77 -26.06
C VAL A 18 -6.83 -1.99 -25.69
N ALA A 19 -7.41 -3.19 -25.75
CA ALA A 19 -6.69 -4.43 -25.46
C ALA A 19 -5.52 -4.67 -26.41
N GLU A 20 -5.71 -4.42 -27.71
CA GLU A 20 -4.66 -4.51 -28.74
C GLU A 20 -3.53 -3.51 -28.49
N ARG A 21 -3.85 -2.25 -28.17
CA ARG A 21 -2.85 -1.20 -27.88
C ARG A 21 -2.04 -1.47 -26.61
N VAL A 22 -2.68 -2.02 -25.59
CA VAL A 22 -2.06 -2.38 -24.30
C VAL A 22 -1.32 -3.72 -24.36
N GLY A 23 -1.58 -4.56 -25.38
CA GLY A 23 -0.97 -5.88 -25.52
C GLY A 23 -1.58 -6.94 -24.60
N ILE A 24 -2.90 -6.88 -24.35
CA ILE A 24 -3.64 -7.88 -23.55
C ILE A 24 -4.81 -8.47 -24.36
N SER A 25 -5.39 -9.57 -23.87
CA SER A 25 -6.60 -10.12 -24.49
C SER A 25 -7.81 -9.21 -24.26
N THR A 26 -8.73 -9.17 -25.23
CA THR A 26 -10.02 -8.47 -25.08
C THR A 26 -10.81 -8.99 -23.86
N ALA A 27 -10.71 -10.29 -23.55
CA ALA A 27 -11.34 -10.89 -22.39
C ALA A 27 -10.73 -10.38 -21.06
N SER A 28 -9.42 -10.15 -21.02
CA SER A 28 -8.72 -9.53 -19.89
C SER A 28 -9.24 -8.11 -19.67
N TYR A 29 -9.29 -7.29 -20.74
CA TYR A 29 -9.80 -5.92 -20.65
C TYR A 29 -11.29 -5.88 -20.22
N SER A 30 -12.13 -6.76 -20.78
CA SER A 30 -13.53 -6.91 -20.37
C SER A 30 -13.67 -7.28 -18.89
N SER A 31 -12.79 -8.15 -18.38
CA SER A 31 -12.77 -8.51 -16.96
C SER A 31 -12.40 -7.32 -16.08
N ILE A 32 -11.48 -6.46 -16.52
CA ILE A 32 -11.10 -5.24 -15.82
C ILE A 32 -12.27 -4.27 -15.75
N GLU A 33 -12.98 -4.01 -16.87
CA GLU A 33 -14.18 -3.16 -16.85
C GLU A 33 -15.27 -3.69 -15.91
N ARG A 34 -15.36 -5.01 -15.74
CA ARG A 34 -16.28 -5.68 -14.81
C ARG A 34 -15.83 -5.65 -13.35
N GLY A 35 -14.62 -5.20 -13.03
CA GLY A 35 -14.15 -5.04 -11.65
C GLY A 35 -12.92 -5.85 -11.27
N ARG A 36 -12.30 -6.59 -12.20
CA ARG A 36 -11.01 -7.24 -11.93
C ARG A 36 -9.91 -6.18 -11.79
N ILE A 37 -9.18 -6.21 -10.68
CA ILE A 37 -8.01 -5.35 -10.49
C ILE A 37 -6.88 -5.84 -11.40
N PRO A 38 -6.33 -4.99 -12.29
CA PRO A 38 -5.19 -5.35 -13.13
C PRO A 38 -3.89 -5.45 -12.32
N SER A 39 -2.88 -6.12 -12.90
CA SER A 39 -1.51 -6.02 -12.39
C SER A 39 -0.96 -4.62 -12.65
N VAL A 40 0.03 -4.19 -11.86
CA VAL A 40 0.64 -2.85 -11.98
C VAL A 40 1.11 -2.53 -13.41
N PRO A 41 1.79 -3.43 -14.15
CA PRO A 41 2.19 -3.14 -15.53
C PRO A 41 0.99 -2.88 -16.46
N VAL A 42 -0.08 -3.67 -16.33
CA VAL A 42 -1.30 -3.52 -17.13
C VAL A 42 -2.04 -2.24 -16.75
N ALA A 43 -2.12 -1.92 -15.45
CA ALA A 43 -2.72 -0.68 -14.96
C ALA A 43 -2.05 0.54 -15.58
N LYS A 44 -0.72 0.58 -15.57
CA LYS A 44 0.09 1.65 -16.16
C LYS A 44 -0.13 1.79 -17.66
N ALA A 45 -0.11 0.68 -18.39
CA ALA A 45 -0.32 0.70 -19.85
C ALA A 45 -1.72 1.18 -20.24
N ILE A 46 -2.78 0.74 -19.52
CA ILE A 46 -4.14 1.24 -19.76
C ILE A 46 -4.26 2.73 -19.43
N ALA A 47 -3.64 3.16 -18.34
CA ALA A 47 -3.63 4.54 -17.88
C ALA A 47 -2.92 5.48 -18.85
N GLU A 48 -1.80 5.03 -19.43
CA GLU A 48 -1.07 5.74 -20.48
C GLU A 48 -1.92 5.87 -21.76
N GLU A 49 -2.56 4.77 -22.19
CA GLU A 49 -3.41 4.76 -23.40
C GLU A 49 -4.66 5.66 -23.27
N LEU A 50 -5.27 5.70 -22.08
CA LEU A 50 -6.55 6.39 -21.85
C LEU A 50 -6.40 7.70 -21.07
N GLY A 51 -5.18 8.13 -20.76
CA GLY A 51 -4.88 9.44 -20.16
C GLY A 51 -5.42 9.66 -18.75
N PHE A 52 -5.20 8.72 -17.83
CA PHE A 52 -5.57 8.88 -16.41
C PHE A 52 -4.47 8.35 -15.47
N ASP A 53 -4.58 8.57 -14.16
CA ASP A 53 -3.63 8.00 -13.18
C ASP A 53 -3.92 6.52 -12.91
N TRP A 54 -2.95 5.65 -13.14
CA TRP A 54 -3.06 4.20 -12.92
C TRP A 54 -3.38 3.83 -11.47
N MET A 55 -3.06 4.68 -10.49
CA MET A 55 -3.43 4.44 -9.09
C MET A 55 -4.94 4.39 -8.88
N LYS A 56 -5.72 5.00 -9.77
CA LYS A 56 -7.19 4.99 -9.74
C LYS A 56 -7.80 3.59 -9.73
N PHE A 57 -7.11 2.59 -10.28
CA PHE A 57 -7.56 1.19 -10.20
C PHE A 57 -7.62 0.64 -8.77
N TYR A 58 -6.89 1.27 -7.85
CA TYR A 58 -6.70 0.83 -6.48
C TYR A 58 -7.37 1.76 -5.45
N ASP A 59 -8.10 2.79 -5.91
CA ASP A 59 -8.95 3.64 -5.06
C ASP A 59 -9.90 2.74 -4.23
N GLY A 60 -9.83 2.83 -2.90
CA GLY A 60 -10.68 2.06 -1.98
C GLY A 60 -10.15 0.67 -1.57
N ILE A 61 -8.92 0.31 -1.93
CA ILE A 61 -8.28 -0.94 -1.46
C ILE A 61 -7.64 -0.77 -0.05
N GLU A 62 -7.44 0.46 0.41
CA GLU A 62 -6.76 0.78 1.68
C GLU A 62 -7.42 0.15 2.93
N GLU A 63 -8.74 -0.06 2.94
CA GLU A 63 -9.44 -0.58 4.12
C GLU A 63 -9.23 -2.08 4.37
N ARG A 64 -8.65 -2.83 3.43
CA ARG A 64 -8.57 -4.31 3.52
C ARG A 64 -7.19 -4.87 3.85
N ILE A 65 -6.18 -4.01 4.07
CA ILE A 65 -4.79 -4.43 4.27
C ILE A 65 -4.39 -4.43 5.76
N VAL A 66 -5.30 -4.04 6.66
CA VAL A 66 -4.95 -3.86 8.09
C VAL A 66 -4.93 -5.14 8.92
N ASP A 67 -5.48 -6.27 8.44
CA ASP A 67 -5.59 -7.49 9.26
C ASP A 67 -4.55 -8.58 8.93
N ASP A 68 -4.13 -8.75 7.67
CA ASP A 68 -3.34 -9.94 7.26
C ASP A 68 -1.86 -9.69 6.94
N LEU A 69 -1.41 -8.44 6.80
CA LEU A 69 -0.01 -8.11 6.48
C LEU A 69 0.46 -6.85 7.22
N TYR A 70 0.71 -6.96 8.53
CA TYR A 70 1.59 -6.01 9.22
C TYR A 70 3.01 -6.15 8.64
N ILE A 71 3.31 -5.28 7.67
CA ILE A 71 4.68 -5.02 7.23
C ILE A 71 5.15 -3.84 8.09
N PRO A 72 6.08 -4.03 9.05
CA PRO A 72 6.62 -2.92 9.82
C PRO A 72 7.22 -1.89 8.84
N PRO A 73 7.04 -0.59 9.08
CA PRO A 73 7.53 0.44 8.17
C PRO A 73 9.03 0.27 7.95
N LYS A 74 9.47 0.34 6.69
CA LYS A 74 10.89 0.41 6.34
C LYS A 74 11.49 1.71 6.90
N ARG A 75 11.93 1.69 8.16
CA ARG A 75 12.94 2.63 8.65
C ARG A 75 14.25 2.25 7.97
N GLN A 76 14.97 3.25 7.50
CA GLN A 76 16.26 3.12 6.82
C GLN A 76 17.10 2.02 7.47
N TYR A 77 17.40 0.96 6.71
CA TYR A 77 18.41 -0.01 7.09
C TYR A 77 19.78 0.69 7.07
N GLN A 78 20.18 1.28 8.19
CA GLN A 78 21.57 1.61 8.43
C GLN A 78 22.12 0.60 9.43
N LYS A 79 22.71 -0.43 8.82
CA LYS A 79 23.85 -1.28 9.22
C LYS A 79 23.97 -1.71 10.69
N GLU A 80 23.94 -3.04 10.82
CA GLU A 80 24.41 -3.92 11.91
C GLU A 80 23.36 -4.29 12.97
N ALA A 81 22.89 -5.54 12.90
CA ALA A 81 22.07 -6.17 13.93
C ALA A 81 22.97 -6.75 15.03
N PRO A 82 22.64 -6.58 16.33
CA PRO A 82 23.39 -7.22 17.41
C PRO A 82 23.07 -8.71 17.50
N ARG A 83 24.04 -9.47 18.02
CA ARG A 83 24.03 -10.94 18.08
C ARG A 83 23.05 -11.44 19.16
N GLN A 84 22.49 -12.61 18.90
CA GLN A 84 21.37 -13.30 19.57
C GLN A 84 21.56 -13.64 21.07
N GLU A 85 21.96 -12.71 21.93
CA GLU A 85 21.91 -12.90 23.40
C GLU A 85 21.27 -11.71 24.12
N ASP A 86 21.21 -10.54 23.49
CA ASP A 86 20.47 -9.40 24.02
C ASP A 86 19.02 -9.47 23.53
N SER A 87 18.23 -10.45 23.95
CA SER A 87 16.82 -10.60 23.55
C SER A 87 15.87 -10.53 24.74
N ASP A 88 16.13 -9.59 25.65
CA ASP A 88 15.17 -9.15 26.67
C ASP A 88 14.92 -7.62 26.57
N TRP A 89 15.01 -7.06 25.36
CA TRP A 89 14.75 -5.62 25.11
C TRP A 89 13.28 -5.21 25.31
N TRP A 90 12.35 -6.14 25.39
CA TRP A 90 10.94 -5.84 25.66
C TRP A 90 10.62 -5.70 27.15
N LEU A 91 11.47 -6.17 28.07
CA LEU A 91 11.25 -6.04 29.52
C LEU A 91 11.85 -4.75 30.08
N ILE A 92 13.02 -4.34 29.58
CA ILE A 92 13.71 -3.12 30.05
C ILE A 92 12.95 -1.85 29.66
N GLN A 93 12.30 -1.85 28.49
CA GLN A 93 11.60 -0.67 27.98
C GLN A 93 10.22 -0.44 28.64
N MET A 94 9.64 -1.47 29.29
CA MET A 94 8.38 -1.35 30.05
C MET A 94 8.58 -0.91 31.52
N GLU A 95 9.76 -1.13 32.11
CA GLU A 95 10.03 -0.75 33.52
C GLU A 95 10.40 0.73 33.69
N GLU A 96 11.00 1.36 32.68
CA GLU A 96 11.45 2.76 32.76
C GLU A 96 10.27 3.77 32.75
N ASP A 97 9.17 3.47 32.05
CA ASP A 97 7.99 4.35 31.98
C ASP A 97 7.14 4.31 33.28
N ILE A 98 7.19 3.19 34.02
CA ILE A 98 6.52 3.04 35.33
C ILE A 98 7.32 3.76 36.44
N ILE A 99 8.66 3.79 36.35
CA ILE A 99 9.52 4.44 37.34
C ILE A 99 9.58 5.97 37.11
N ALA A 100 9.66 6.41 35.84
CA ALA A 100 9.65 7.84 35.48
C ALA A 100 8.37 8.56 35.96
N SER A 101 7.24 7.85 36.01
CA SER A 101 5.96 8.37 36.49
C SER A 101 5.87 8.51 38.02
N ARG A 102 6.84 8.01 38.82
CA ARG A 102 6.69 7.90 40.28
C ARG A 102 7.59 8.76 41.18
N ARG A 103 8.57 9.52 40.67
CA ARG A 103 9.46 10.34 41.55
C ARG A 103 9.75 11.78 41.10
N LEU A 104 8.92 12.35 40.24
CA LEU A 104 8.57 13.78 40.33
C LEU A 104 7.75 13.98 41.61
N GLY A 105 8.41 14.06 42.76
CA GLY A 105 7.73 14.32 44.02
C GLY A 105 8.50 13.94 45.28
N HIS A 106 9.62 14.62 45.58
CA HIS A 106 9.82 15.35 46.85
C HIS A 106 11.29 15.76 47.04
N ARG A 107 11.51 17.08 46.98
CA ARG A 107 12.68 17.79 47.52
C ARG A 107 12.68 17.72 49.05
N LYS A 108 13.87 17.51 49.66
CA LYS A 108 14.65 18.50 50.47
C LYS A 108 15.67 17.76 51.36
N ARG A 109 16.97 18.01 51.13
CA ARG A 109 17.88 18.88 51.92
C ARG A 109 18.24 18.34 53.32
N LYS A 110 19.52 18.03 53.55
CA LYS A 110 20.54 19.00 53.96
C LYS A 110 21.92 18.50 53.56
#